data_AF-A0A959HZX5-F1
#
_entry.id   AF-A0A959HZX5-F1
#
_cell.length_a   1.000
_cell.length_b   1.000
_cell.length_c   1.000
_cell.angle_alpha   90.00
_cell.angle_beta   90.00
_cell.angle_gamma   90.00
#
_symmetry.space_group_name_H-M   'P 1'
#
loop_
_entity.id
_entity.type
_entity.pdbx_description
1 polymer ?
#
loop_
_entity_poly.entity_id
_entity_poly.type
_entity_poly.pdbx_seq_one_letter_code
_entity_poly.pdbx_strand_id
1 'polypeptide(L)' 'DDPNGEGFKGFIMPVLYEQYLKNHPEPEEIEYYFCGPPAMNASVLKSLDELGVPEDNISFDDFGG' A
#
# COMPACT_ATOMS: atom_id res chain seq x y z
N ASP A 1 -23.39 7.32 -0.24
CA ASP A 1 -23.45 5.85 -0.36
C ASP A 1 -23.37 5.46 -1.83
N ASP A 2 -22.52 4.49 -2.15
CA ASP A 2 -22.44 3.82 -3.46
C ASP A 2 -23.36 2.59 -3.40
N PRO A 3 -24.61 2.67 -3.93
CA PRO A 3 -25.61 1.62 -3.77
C PRO A 3 -25.29 0.35 -4.58
N ASN A 4 -24.41 0.45 -5.58
CA ASN A 4 -24.05 -0.66 -6.46
C ASN A 4 -22.71 -1.30 -6.09
N GLY A 5 -21.87 -0.60 -5.32
CA GLY A 5 -20.59 -1.12 -4.82
C GLY A 5 -19.64 -1.46 -5.98
N GLU A 6 -19.42 -0.48 -6.85
CA GLU A 6 -18.61 -0.60 -8.07
C GLU A 6 -17.12 -0.32 -7.83
N GLY A 7 -16.74 0.01 -6.59
CA GLY A 7 -15.35 0.23 -6.20
C GLY A 7 -14.48 -1.02 -6.17
N PHE A 8 -13.19 -0.82 -5.90
CA PHE A 8 -12.23 -1.91 -5.78
C PHE A 8 -12.52 -2.83 -4.59
N LYS A 9 -12.27 -4.12 -4.77
CA LYS A 9 -12.57 -5.18 -3.79
C LYS A 9 -11.32 -5.98 -3.49
N GLY A 10 -11.17 -6.37 -2.22
CA GLY A 10 -10.04 -7.16 -1.72
C GLY A 10 -9.19 -6.40 -0.71
N PHE A 11 -8.01 -6.94 -0.39
CA PHE A 11 -7.04 -6.25 0.44
C PHE A 11 -6.41 -5.08 -0.32
N ILE A 12 -6.10 -4.00 0.40
CA ILE A 12 -5.68 -2.74 -0.22
C ILE A 12 -4.37 -2.86 -1.00
N MET A 13 -3.36 -3.57 -0.48
CA MET A 13 -2.05 -3.62 -1.12
C MET A 13 -2.09 -4.32 -2.51
N PRO A 14 -2.70 -5.51 -2.68
CA PRO A 14 -2.89 -6.11 -4.00
C PRO A 14 -3.68 -5.24 -4.98
N VAL A 15 -4.72 -4.56 -4.49
CA VAL A 15 -5.54 -3.64 -5.30
C VAL A 15 -4.70 -2.44 -5.76
N LEU A 16 -3.98 -1.79 -4.84
CA LEU A 16 -3.11 -0.64 -5.14
C LEU A 16 -2.02 -1.02 -6.15
N TYR A 17 -1.44 -2.20 -6.00
CA TYR A 17 -0.43 -2.70 -6.93
C TYR A 17 -1.00 -2.87 -8.35
N GLU A 18 -2.09 -3.63 -8.51
CA GLU A 18 -2.64 -3.90 -9.85
C GLU A 18 -3.24 -2.65 -10.52
N GLN A 19 -3.86 -1.76 -9.75
CA GLN A 19 -4.54 -0.60 -10.31
C GLN A 19 -3.61 0.60 -10.53
N TYR A 20 -2.45 0.66 -9.85
CA TYR A 20 -1.57 1.82 -9.90
C TYR A 20 -0.08 1.46 -9.97
N LEU A 21 0.50 0.84 -8.93
CA LEU A 21 1.96 0.75 -8.81
C LEU A 21 2.62 -0.07 -9.93
N LYS A 22 1.95 -1.12 -10.41
CA LYS A 22 2.45 -1.97 -11.51
C LYS A 22 2.71 -1.19 -12.81
N ASN A 23 1.98 -0.11 -13.03
CA ASN A 23 2.11 0.73 -14.23
C ASN A 23 2.76 2.09 -13.91
N HIS A 24 3.15 2.32 -12.66
CA HIS A 24 3.86 3.53 -12.27
C HIS A 24 5.31 3.42 -12.76
N PRO A 25 5.89 4.45 -13.40
CA PRO A 25 7.23 4.36 -13.96
C PRO A 25 8.33 4.22 -12.90
N GLU A 26 8.17 4.89 -11.76
CA GLU A 26 9.17 4.96 -10.68
C GLU A 26 8.45 4.87 -9.32
N PRO A 27 7.89 3.71 -8.93
CA PRO A 27 7.21 3.53 -7.64
C PRO A 27 8.16 3.72 -6.44
N GLU A 28 9.45 3.46 -6.59
CA GLU A 28 10.48 3.63 -5.57
C GLU A 28 10.68 5.10 -5.13
N GLU A 29 10.34 6.05 -6.00
CA GLU A 29 10.46 7.49 -5.73
C GLU A 29 9.20 8.08 -5.02
N ILE A 30 8.17 7.27 -4.76
CA ILE A 30 6.96 7.71 -4.05
C ILE A 30 7.21 7.69 -2.54
N GLU A 31 6.75 8.73 -1.85
CA GLU A 31 6.65 8.72 -0.38
C GLU A 31 5.35 8.02 0.07
N TYR A 32 5.48 6.92 0.80
CA TYR A 32 4.38 6.10 1.29
C TYR A 32 4.06 6.41 2.75
N TYR A 33 2.87 6.98 2.97
CA TYR A 33 2.31 7.22 4.29
C TYR A 33 1.11 6.31 4.52
N PHE A 34 1.17 5.43 5.51
CA PHE A 34 0.04 4.55 5.81
C PHE A 34 -0.10 4.22 7.28
N CYS A 35 -1.26 3.71 7.64
CA CYS A 35 -1.56 3.27 8.99
C CYS A 35 -2.68 2.25 8.94
N GLY A 36 -2.55 1.14 9.66
CA GLY A 36 -3.61 0.15 9.76
C GLY A 36 -3.26 -1.02 10.69
N PRO A 37 -4.07 -2.09 10.64
CA PRO A 37 -3.86 -3.27 11.47
C PRO A 37 -2.49 -3.94 11.20
N PRO A 38 -1.92 -4.69 12.16
CA PRO A 38 -0.60 -5.32 12.00
C PRO A 38 -0.45 -6.16 10.72
N ALA A 39 -1.50 -6.89 10.34
CA ALA A 39 -1.52 -7.69 9.10
C ALA A 39 -1.49 -6.83 7.83
N MET A 40 -2.13 -5.66 7.84
CA MET A 40 -2.09 -4.72 6.73
C MET A 40 -0.69 -4.10 6.61
N ASN A 41 -0.15 -3.62 7.73
CA ASN A 41 1.17 -2.98 7.75
C ASN A 41 2.25 -3.94 7.25
N ALA A 42 2.26 -5.18 7.75
CA ALA A 42 3.21 -6.21 7.30
C ALA A 42 3.09 -6.51 5.80
N SER A 43 1.86 -6.55 5.27
CA SER A 43 1.63 -6.77 3.83
C SER A 43 2.10 -5.59 2.98
N VAL A 44 1.89 -4.35 3.43
CA VAL A 44 2.32 -3.15 2.71
C VAL A 44 3.85 -3.06 2.72
N LEU A 45 4.48 -3.17 3.90
CA LEU A 45 5.94 -3.12 4.04
C LEU A 45 6.64 -4.14 3.14
N LYS A 46 6.17 -5.39 3.17
CA LYS A 46 6.74 -6.44 2.32
C LYS A 46 6.62 -6.11 0.82
N SER A 47 5.46 -5.61 0.39
CA SER A 47 5.28 -5.28 -1.02
C SER A 47 6.10 -4.07 -1.46
N LEU A 48 6.28 -3.06 -0.59
CA LEU A 48 7.14 -1.91 -0.90
C LEU A 48 8.63 -2.30 -0.95
N ASP A 49 9.08 -3.22 -0.09
CA ASP A 49 10.42 -3.81 -0.14
C ASP A 49 10.66 -4.58 -1.46
N GLU A 50 9.68 -5.40 -1.89
CA GLU A 50 9.74 -6.10 -3.18
C GLU A 50 9.75 -5.14 -4.40
N LEU A 51 9.21 -3.93 -4.25
CA LEU A 51 9.25 -2.88 -5.26
C LEU A 51 10.53 -2.04 -5.23
N GLY A 52 11.42 -2.26 -4.26
CA GLY A 52 12.68 -1.52 -4.12
C GLY A 52 12.51 -0.12 -3.55
N VAL A 53 11.41 0.17 -2.86
CA VAL A 53 11.17 1.47 -2.22
C VAL A 53 12.15 1.64 -1.05
N PRO A 54 12.94 2.73 -1.01
CA PRO A 54 13.84 3.01 0.11
C PRO A 54 13.09 3.19 1.43
N GLU A 55 13.67 2.74 2.56
CA GLU A 55 13.06 2.91 3.88
C GLU A 55 12.77 4.39 4.22
N ASP A 56 13.61 5.32 3.75
CA ASP A 56 13.43 6.77 3.94
C ASP A 56 12.13 7.29 3.30
N ASN A 57 11.60 6.58 2.30
CA ASN A 57 10.35 6.91 1.62
C ASN A 57 9.14 6.22 2.27
N ILE A 58 9.33 5.47 3.36
CA ILE A 58 8.26 4.70 4.03
C ILE A 58 8.04 5.25 5.43
N SER A 59 6.85 5.81 5.65
CA SER A 59 6.41 6.29 6.96
C SER A 59 5.08 5.66 7.34
N PHE A 60 5.02 4.99 8.49
CA PHE A 60 3.76 4.44 8.98
C PHE A 60 3.59 4.61 10.48
N ASP A 61 2.33 4.72 10.90
CA ASP A 61 1.97 4.76 12.31
C ASP A 61 1.58 3.34 12.76
N ASP A 62 2.23 2.88 13.83
CA ASP A 62 1.93 1.61 14.49
C ASP A 62 1.25 1.91 15.83
N PHE A 63 -0.06 1.67 15.87
CA PHE A 63 -0.86 1.86 17.07
C PHE A 63 -0.59 0.82 18.17
N GLY A 64 0.40 -0.07 18.01
CA GLY A 64 0.95 -0.91 19.08
C GLY A 64 0.05 -2.08 19.46
N GLY A 65 -0.48 -2.79 18.45
CA GLY A 65 -1.42 -3.90 18.60
C GLY A 65 -1.04 -4.97 19.62
#